data_AF-A0A346QYF1-F1
#
_entry.id   AF-A0A346QYF1-F1
#
_cell.length_a   1.000
_cell.length_b   1.000
_cell.length_c   1.000
_cell.angle_alpha   90.00
_cell.angle_beta   90.00
_cell.angle_gamma   90.00
#
_symmetry.space_group_name_H-M   'P 1'
#
loop_
_entity.id
_entity.type
_entity.pdbx_description
1 polymer ?
#
loop_
_entity_poly.entity_id
_entity_poly.type
_entity_poly.pdbx_seq_one_letter_code
_entity_poly.pdbx_strand_id
1 'polypeptide(L)'
;MDIKTEGARDLGFVLSLASGKRSLDTITIASGAGRLESGTVLGRITASGKFITSPNAEVVDIEGAEIATAILGYGVDATDSDVEAVVVDGDAEVKEPMLVFDASVDDATKIAIKVEQLRAVGIKAR
;
A
#
# COMPACT_ATOMS: atom_id res chain seq x y z
N MET A 1 6.91 29.91 14.59
CA MET A 1 7.73 28.69 14.56
C MET A 1 7.12 27.81 13.51
N ASP A 2 7.85 27.51 12.45
CA ASP A 2 7.36 26.60 11.42
C ASP A 2 7.34 25.18 11.98
N ILE A 3 6.16 24.58 12.02
CA ILE A 3 6.01 23.17 12.35
C ILE A 3 6.53 22.38 11.14
N LYS A 4 7.57 21.56 11.36
CA LYS A 4 8.08 20.64 10.35
C LYS A 4 7.47 19.27 10.60
N THR A 5 6.76 18.75 9.59
CA THR A 5 6.21 17.40 9.60
C THR A 5 7.21 16.47 8.92
N GLU A 6 7.62 15.42 9.62
CA GLU A 6 8.43 14.35 9.03
C GLU A 6 7.55 13.52 8.08
N GLY A 7 8.01 13.30 6.85
CA GLY A 7 7.33 12.43 5.89
C GLY A 7 7.44 10.95 6.26
N ALA A 8 6.70 10.09 5.57
CA ALA A 8 6.79 8.65 5.79
C ALA A 8 8.22 8.14 5.53
N ARG A 9 8.77 7.42 6.49
CA ARG A 9 10.10 6.81 6.37
C ARG A 9 9.98 5.46 5.67
N ASP A 10 10.93 5.16 4.80
CA ASP A 10 11.01 3.87 4.11
C ASP A 10 11.00 2.72 5.13
N LEU A 11 10.08 1.78 4.93
CA LEU A 11 9.79 0.66 5.83
C LEU A 11 9.50 1.03 7.29
N GLY A 12 9.28 2.31 7.63
CA GLY A 12 9.03 2.77 9.00
C GLY A 12 7.76 2.16 9.62
N PHE A 13 6.80 1.80 8.77
CA PHE A 13 5.55 1.12 9.14
C PHE A 13 5.76 -0.33 9.58
N VAL A 14 6.88 -0.96 9.23
CA VAL A 14 7.13 -2.37 9.54
C VAL A 14 7.46 -2.54 11.03
N LEU A 15 6.76 -3.46 11.68
CA LEU A 15 7.08 -3.92 13.04
C LEU A 15 7.87 -5.23 12.98
N SER A 16 7.46 -6.16 12.11
CA SER A 16 8.12 -7.45 11.90
C SER A 16 7.84 -7.97 10.49
N LEU A 17 8.81 -8.66 9.90
CA LEU A 17 8.68 -9.40 8.64
C LEU A 17 8.87 -10.89 8.91
N ALA A 18 8.37 -11.74 8.02
CA ALA A 18 8.73 -13.15 8.03
C ALA A 18 10.23 -13.33 7.77
N SER A 19 10.75 -14.50 8.15
CA SER A 19 12.18 -14.80 8.04
C SER A 19 12.68 -14.61 6.60
N GLY A 20 13.77 -13.85 6.46
CA GLY A 20 14.38 -13.54 5.17
C GLY A 20 13.58 -12.48 4.41
N LYS A 21 13.35 -12.72 3.12
CA LYS A 21 12.64 -11.80 2.22
C LYS A 21 11.25 -12.31 1.81
N ARG A 22 10.68 -13.26 2.57
CA ARG A 22 9.46 -13.97 2.17
C ARG A 22 8.22 -13.09 2.11
N SER A 23 8.23 -11.98 2.83
CA SER A 23 7.14 -11.00 2.84
C SER A 23 7.42 -9.80 1.93
N LEU A 24 8.51 -9.82 1.17
CA LEU A 24 8.92 -8.72 0.30
C LEU A 24 8.91 -9.19 -1.15
N ASP A 25 8.17 -8.49 -1.99
CA ASP A 25 8.16 -8.72 -3.44
C ASP A 25 8.44 -7.44 -4.21
N THR A 26 8.86 -7.59 -5.47
CA THR A 26 9.04 -6.50 -6.42
C THR A 26 7.89 -6.52 -7.42
N ILE A 27 7.08 -5.46 -7.39
CA ILE A 27 5.90 -5.32 -8.22
C ILE A 27 6.02 -4.10 -9.12
N THR A 28 5.10 -3.97 -10.08
CA THR A 28 4.99 -2.79 -10.94
C THR A 28 3.84 -1.91 -10.49
N ILE A 29 4.12 -0.66 -10.13
CA ILE A 29 3.14 0.40 -9.93
C ILE A 29 2.73 0.96 -11.28
N ALA A 30 1.43 1.09 -11.51
CA ALA A 30 0.89 1.60 -12.77
C ALA A 30 1.22 3.10 -12.94
N SER A 31 1.55 3.48 -14.18
CA SER A 31 1.62 4.89 -14.60
C SER A 31 0.35 5.64 -14.22
N GLY A 32 0.50 6.90 -13.80
CA GLY A 32 -0.60 7.76 -13.39
C GLY A 32 -1.00 7.62 -11.91
N ALA A 33 -0.36 6.73 -11.15
CA ALA A 33 -0.58 6.62 -9.70
C ALA A 33 0.00 7.80 -8.90
N GLY A 34 0.83 8.64 -9.53
CA GLY A 34 1.44 9.80 -8.90
C GLY A 34 2.61 9.44 -7.98
N ARG A 35 2.84 10.30 -6.99
CA ARG A 35 3.88 10.13 -5.96
C ARG A 35 3.30 9.39 -4.77
N LEU A 36 3.72 8.16 -4.57
CA LEU A 36 3.28 7.30 -3.48
C LEU A 36 4.32 7.28 -2.37
N GLU A 37 3.84 7.36 -1.13
CA GLU A 37 4.69 7.33 0.07
C GLU A 37 4.87 5.90 0.59
N SER A 38 5.98 5.64 1.30
CA SER A 38 6.14 4.41 2.08
C SER A 38 4.95 4.22 3.03
N GLY A 39 4.46 2.99 3.15
CA GLY A 39 3.26 2.66 3.92
C GLY A 39 1.95 2.77 3.13
N THR A 40 1.98 3.18 1.86
CA THR A 40 0.78 3.24 1.01
C THR A 40 0.17 1.86 0.83
N VAL A 41 -1.14 1.74 1.09
CA VAL A 41 -1.91 0.52 0.89
C VAL A 41 -2.29 0.38 -0.58
N LEU A 42 -1.85 -0.72 -1.19
CA LEU A 42 -1.98 -1.00 -2.61
C LEU A 42 -2.94 -2.14 -2.88
N GLY A 43 -3.65 -2.04 -4.00
CA GLY A 43 -4.42 -3.12 -4.58
C GLY A 43 -3.94 -3.45 -5.99
N ARG A 44 -4.23 -4.67 -6.43
CA ARG A 44 -3.83 -5.18 -7.75
C ARG A 44 -4.93 -4.95 -8.77
N ILE A 45 -4.59 -4.29 -9.87
CA ILE A 45 -5.48 -4.17 -11.04
C ILE A 45 -5.57 -5.54 -11.70
N THR A 46 -6.77 -6.09 -11.84
CA THR A 46 -7.00 -7.45 -12.35
C THR A 46 -6.58 -7.57 -13.82
N ALA A 47 -6.89 -6.55 -14.63
CA ALA A 47 -6.63 -6.57 -16.06
C ALA A 47 -5.14 -6.52 -16.42
N SER A 48 -4.34 -5.70 -15.72
CA SER A 48 -2.92 -5.49 -16.03
C SER A 48 -1.96 -6.25 -15.12
N GLY A 49 -2.42 -6.65 -13.92
CA GLY A 49 -1.58 -7.20 -12.87
C GLY A 49 -0.68 -6.19 -12.15
N LYS A 50 -0.75 -4.90 -12.55
CA LYS A 50 -0.04 -3.80 -11.90
C LYS A 50 -0.77 -3.36 -10.64
N PHE A 51 -0.13 -2.52 -9.85
CA PHE A 51 -0.68 -2.04 -8.58
C PHE A 51 -0.88 -0.54 -8.59
N ILE A 52 -1.87 -0.11 -7.81
CA ILE A 52 -2.19 1.30 -7.54
C ILE A 52 -2.69 1.41 -6.10
N THR A 53 -2.77 2.64 -5.57
CA THR A 53 -3.43 2.95 -4.29
C THR A 53 -4.79 2.28 -4.24
N SER A 54 -5.14 1.66 -3.10
CA SER A 54 -6.37 0.86 -3.01
C SER A 54 -7.59 1.71 -2.64
N PRO A 55 -8.50 2.04 -3.59
CA PRO A 55 -9.70 2.85 -3.31
C PRO A 55 -10.72 2.09 -2.46
N ASN A 56 -11.65 2.81 -1.82
CA ASN A 56 -12.73 2.22 -1.01
C ASN A 56 -13.67 1.32 -1.81
N ALA A 57 -13.91 1.64 -3.08
CA ALA A 57 -14.81 0.92 -3.96
C ALA A 57 -14.15 0.71 -5.32
N GLU A 58 -14.71 -0.20 -6.12
CA GLU A 58 -14.30 -0.42 -7.49
C GLU A 58 -14.36 0.91 -8.29
N VAL A 59 -13.33 1.16 -9.08
CA VAL A 59 -13.21 2.31 -9.97
C VAL A 59 -12.94 1.79 -11.36
N VAL A 60 -13.62 2.38 -12.35
CA VAL A 60 -13.48 2.02 -13.76
C VAL A 60 -12.01 2.15 -14.20
N ASP A 61 -11.54 1.19 -15.00
CA ASP A 61 -10.17 1.05 -15.54
C ASP A 61 -9.12 0.56 -14.53
N ILE A 62 -9.46 0.40 -13.25
CA ILE A 62 -8.58 -0.15 -12.21
C ILE A 62 -9.26 -1.25 -11.38
N GLU A 63 -10.17 -2.02 -11.98
CA GLU A 63 -10.97 -3.03 -11.29
C GLU A 63 -10.10 -4.09 -10.58
N GLY A 64 -10.43 -4.39 -9.33
CA GLY A 64 -9.68 -5.24 -8.41
C GLY A 64 -8.75 -4.46 -7.48
N ALA A 65 -8.38 -3.22 -7.80
CA ALA A 65 -7.54 -2.40 -6.94
C ALA A 65 -8.22 -2.03 -5.61
N GLU A 66 -9.54 -2.12 -5.52
CA GLU A 66 -10.31 -1.90 -4.28
C GLU A 66 -10.06 -2.96 -3.20
N ILE A 67 -9.37 -4.04 -3.52
CA ILE A 67 -8.93 -5.03 -2.54
C ILE A 67 -7.47 -4.75 -2.18
N ALA A 68 -7.21 -4.40 -0.92
CA ALA A 68 -5.86 -4.19 -0.42
C ALA A 68 -5.11 -5.53 -0.31
N THR A 69 -3.99 -5.63 -1.00
CA THR A 69 -3.18 -6.85 -1.07
C THR A 69 -1.70 -6.63 -0.77
N ALA A 70 -1.23 -5.39 -0.75
CA ALA A 70 0.18 -5.08 -0.51
C ALA A 70 0.35 -3.70 0.15
N ILE A 71 1.52 -3.46 0.74
CA ILE A 71 1.92 -2.16 1.29
C ILE A 71 3.24 -1.71 0.66
N LEU A 72 3.30 -0.48 0.18
CA LEU A 72 4.49 0.10 -0.44
C LEU A 72 5.63 0.23 0.58
N GLY A 73 6.78 -0.38 0.30
CA GLY A 73 7.94 -0.36 1.20
C GLY A 73 8.75 0.93 1.14
N TYR A 74 8.87 1.50 -0.07
CA TYR A 74 9.70 2.66 -0.37
C TYR A 74 8.91 3.64 -1.23
N GLY A 75 9.05 4.94 -0.99
CA GLY A 75 8.36 5.94 -1.79
C GLY A 75 8.77 5.88 -3.26
N VAL A 76 7.79 6.00 -4.18
CA VAL A 76 8.02 5.97 -5.63
C VAL A 76 7.21 7.05 -6.34
N ASP A 77 7.68 7.48 -7.51
CA ASP A 77 6.98 8.43 -8.38
C ASP A 77 6.62 7.73 -9.69
N ALA A 78 5.37 7.29 -9.81
CA ALA A 78 4.82 6.62 -10.99
C ALA A 78 3.90 7.57 -11.79
N THR A 79 4.20 8.87 -11.80
CA THR A 79 3.38 9.87 -12.50
C THR A 79 3.33 9.62 -14.01
N ASP A 80 4.49 9.46 -14.64
CA ASP A 80 4.62 9.47 -16.11
C ASP A 80 4.91 8.08 -16.73
N SER A 81 5.25 7.09 -15.91
CA SER A 81 5.55 5.74 -16.37
C SER A 81 5.28 4.71 -15.29
N ASP A 82 5.20 3.44 -15.70
CA ASP A 82 5.22 2.32 -14.76
C ASP A 82 6.55 2.30 -14.00
N VAL A 83 6.50 1.96 -12.71
CA VAL A 83 7.70 1.93 -11.85
C VAL A 83 7.74 0.65 -11.04
N GLU A 84 8.91 0.01 -10.98
CA GLU A 84 9.13 -1.12 -10.09
C GLU A 84 9.30 -0.64 -8.65
N ALA A 85 8.59 -1.28 -7.72
CA ALA A 85 8.61 -0.95 -6.32
C ALA A 85 8.67 -2.21 -5.45
N VAL A 86 9.38 -2.11 -4.33
CA VAL A 86 9.38 -3.16 -3.31
C VAL A 86 8.20 -2.96 -2.38
N VAL A 87 7.44 -4.02 -2.16
CA VAL A 87 6.25 -4.03 -1.29
C VAL A 87 6.38 -5.07 -0.20
N VAL A 88 5.54 -4.93 0.82
CA VAL A 88 5.19 -6.00 1.75
C VAL A 88 3.88 -6.62 1.29
N ASP A 89 3.88 -7.90 0.91
CA ASP A 89 2.73 -8.61 0.33
C ASP A 89 2.44 -9.97 1.01
N GLY A 90 3.14 -10.26 2.11
CA GLY A 90 2.99 -11.52 2.86
C GLY A 90 3.12 -11.33 4.38
N ASP A 91 3.31 -12.43 5.09
CA ASP A 91 3.32 -12.50 6.57
C ASP A 91 4.16 -11.38 7.21
N ALA A 92 3.49 -10.40 7.82
CA ALA A 92 4.14 -9.26 8.44
C ALA A 92 3.29 -8.66 9.55
N GLU A 93 3.93 -8.00 10.51
CA GLU A 93 3.25 -7.10 11.44
C GLU A 93 3.63 -5.66 11.09
N VAL A 94 2.62 -4.80 10.99
CA VAL A 94 2.79 -3.39 10.60
C VAL A 94 2.06 -2.47 11.57
N LYS A 95 2.49 -1.21 11.65
CA LYS A 95 1.90 -0.17 12.46
C LYS A 95 0.77 0.49 11.67
N GLU A 96 -0.47 0.30 12.11
CA GLU A 96 -1.66 0.89 11.48
C GLU A 96 -1.56 2.43 11.35
N PRO A 97 -1.06 3.18 12.36
CA PRO A 97 -0.97 4.64 12.26
C PRO A 97 0.04 5.15 11.23
N MET A 98 0.87 4.26 10.67
CA MET A 98 1.87 4.61 9.64
C MET A 98 1.44 4.14 8.25
N LEU A 99 0.24 3.57 8.11
CA LEU A 99 -0.32 3.22 6.81
C LEU A 99 -0.93 4.46 6.16
N VAL A 100 -0.71 4.58 4.86
CA VAL A 100 -1.28 5.64 4.02
C VAL A 100 -2.38 5.00 3.17
N PHE A 101 -3.60 5.46 3.34
CA PHE A 101 -4.76 4.96 2.59
C PHE A 101 -5.10 5.89 1.43
N ASP A 102 -5.81 5.35 0.45
CA ASP A 102 -6.41 6.17 -0.61
C ASP A 102 -7.35 7.22 -0.02
N ALA A 103 -7.45 8.39 -0.67
CA ALA A 103 -8.27 9.50 -0.19
C ALA A 103 -9.76 9.14 -0.01
N SER A 104 -10.26 8.11 -0.71
CA SER A 104 -11.64 7.62 -0.54
C SER A 104 -11.86 6.76 0.73
N VAL A 105 -10.79 6.31 1.37
CA VAL A 105 -10.77 5.55 2.64
C VAL A 105 -10.55 6.54 3.79
N ASP A 106 -11.60 7.31 4.09
CA ASP A 106 -11.57 8.50 4.96
C ASP A 106 -12.26 8.29 6.32
N ASP A 107 -12.76 7.08 6.60
CA ASP A 107 -13.41 6.74 7.87
C ASP A 107 -12.94 5.40 8.44
N ALA A 108 -13.18 5.22 9.74
CA ALA A 108 -12.71 4.06 10.49
C ALA A 108 -13.30 2.72 10.00
N THR A 109 -14.50 2.72 9.42
CA THR A 109 -15.12 1.51 8.88
C THR A 109 -14.41 1.08 7.60
N LYS A 110 -14.10 2.03 6.72
CA LYS A 110 -13.32 1.74 5.50
C LYS A 110 -11.89 1.31 5.82
N ILE A 111 -11.24 1.96 6.79
CA ILE A 111 -9.91 1.57 7.27
C ILE A 111 -9.95 0.13 7.81
N ALA A 112 -10.93 -0.21 8.65
CA ALA A 112 -11.07 -1.56 9.18
C ALA A 112 -11.26 -2.61 8.08
N ILE A 113 -11.99 -2.29 7.01
CA ILE A 113 -12.14 -3.16 5.83
C ILE A 113 -10.78 -3.39 5.16
N LYS A 114 -9.99 -2.33 4.93
CA LYS A 114 -8.64 -2.46 4.35
C LYS A 114 -7.70 -3.29 5.22
N VAL A 115 -7.76 -3.10 6.53
CA VAL A 115 -6.96 -3.88 7.48
C VAL A 115 -7.34 -5.36 7.46
N GLU A 116 -8.63 -5.69 7.32
CA GLU A 116 -9.07 -7.08 7.20
C GLU A 116 -8.65 -7.71 5.86
N GLN A 117 -8.68 -6.94 4.76
CA GLN A 117 -8.14 -7.38 3.47
C GLN A 117 -6.64 -7.66 3.53
N LEU A 118 -5.86 -6.77 4.17
CA LEU A 118 -4.43 -7.00 4.42
C LEU A 118 -4.20 -8.23 5.30
N ARG A 119 -5.06 -8.47 6.30
CA ARG A 119 -4.97 -9.68 7.12
C ARG A 119 -5.18 -10.95 6.30
N ALA A 120 -6.04 -10.92 5.27
CA ALA A 120 -6.26 -12.07 4.41
C ALA A 120 -5.02 -12.49 3.61
N VAL A 121 -4.07 -11.58 3.37
CA VAL A 121 -2.76 -11.87 2.74
C VAL A 121 -1.63 -12.09 3.75
N GLY A 122 -1.93 -12.13 5.06
CA GLY A 122 -0.95 -12.38 6.12
C GLY A 122 -0.36 -11.12 6.77
N ILE A 123 -0.76 -9.93 6.34
CA ILE A 123 -0.28 -8.66 6.89
C ILE A 123 -1.19 -8.23 8.04
N LYS A 124 -0.65 -8.17 9.25
CA LYS A 124 -1.40 -7.85 10.47
C LYS A 124 -1.07 -6.43 10.96
N ALA A 125 -1.98 -5.48 10.73
CA ALA A 125 -1.86 -4.14 11.30
C ALA A 125 -2.08 -4.12 12.83
N ARG A 126 -1.40 -3.20 13.53
CA ARG A 126 -1.39 -3.01 14.98
C ARG A 126 -1.44 -1.55 15.37
#